data_AF-A0A653EJK0-F1
#
_entry.id   AF-A0A653EJK0-F1
#
_cell.length_a   1.000
_cell.length_b   1.000
_cell.length_c   1.000
_cell.angle_alpha   90.00
_cell.angle_beta   90.00
_cell.angle_gamma   90.00
#
_symmetry.space_group_name_H-M   'P 1'
#
loop_
_entity.id
_entity.type
_entity.pdbx_description
1 polymer ?
#
loop_
_entity_poly.entity_id
_entity_poly.type
_entity_poly.pdbx_seq_one_letter_code
_entity_poly.pdbx_strand_id
1 'polypeptide(L)'
;MIWAARLLLGAMFAIAATAKLADRPGTKRAAVAFGAPSVAAAYVGSAIVATEFGIAALLLTAPRYGALAALVALTGFSAAVSVHLTRGQRLECHCFGRLSQGQLGWPTLARNGCFATLAVFVAPNGQFGLLLTFFAIVLLGLWTGPAAYRRLKSPTTPGLALADRAGRTWTFDSLLEARKPLVLIFSQPGCGACDALLPEVAQWQQDGRVAVALISGGPANHTVPLELIDERRAWFAAYNITATPSAVLIDGDRKLTTARGTTAIRELVNRAEQTRFTRRGLLRNASVGLVSAGAVAACDSGSKHADTKALEVDGAWLCNQTFALCTTAPCVPSTTDPNISVCDCVVVNGYSIGFKPCPERNQSGNKVRSAFSTVNVNASFGVLHCPPGVTWANCLDVECEIDPHNPAVAKCQCLTVKTGESVTFGGGCDTATCTSTIWSAATTDLPAVAQYRKGMEQLGQPIVDLPRTCPAPK
;
A
#
# COMPACT_ATOMS: atom_id res chain seq x y z
N MET A 1 19.91 -34.41 15.42
CA MET A 1 20.00 -33.32 14.41
C MET A 1 19.61 -33.76 12.99
N ILE A 2 20.22 -34.81 12.41
CA ILE A 2 19.91 -35.25 11.03
C ILE A 2 18.42 -35.62 10.82
N TRP A 3 17.81 -36.33 11.77
CA TRP A 3 16.38 -36.66 11.71
C TRP A 3 15.47 -35.43 11.66
N ALA A 4 15.77 -34.40 12.46
CA ALA A 4 15.02 -33.14 12.43
C ALA A 4 15.18 -32.41 11.09
N ALA A 5 16.40 -32.39 10.52
CA ALA A 5 16.64 -31.80 9.20
C ALA A 5 15.87 -32.52 8.08
N ARG A 6 15.79 -33.87 8.14
CA ARG A 6 15.01 -34.68 7.20
C ARG A 6 13.52 -34.37 7.28
N LEU A 7 12.96 -34.37 8.50
CA LEU A 7 11.55 -34.08 8.72
C LEU A 7 11.19 -32.65 8.27
N LEU A 8 12.05 -31.68 8.57
CA LEU A 8 11.83 -30.28 8.19
C LEU A 8 11.85 -30.12 6.66
N LEU A 9 12.86 -30.69 5.98
CA LEU A 9 12.97 -30.61 4.52
C LEU A 9 11.82 -31.37 3.84
N GLY A 10 11.46 -32.55 4.34
CA GLY A 10 10.33 -33.33 3.84
C GLY A 10 8.99 -32.63 4.01
N ALA A 11 8.75 -32.04 5.19
CA ALA A 11 7.55 -31.24 5.45
C ALA A 11 7.46 -30.03 4.52
N MET A 12 8.57 -29.35 4.25
CA MET A 12 8.61 -28.22 3.31
C MET A 12 8.17 -28.63 1.91
N PHE A 13 8.70 -29.73 1.36
CA PHE A 13 8.29 -30.24 0.04
C PHE A 13 6.83 -30.72 0.01
N ALA A 14 6.35 -31.38 1.07
CA ALA A 14 4.96 -31.80 1.18
C ALA A 14 3.99 -30.61 1.23
N ILE A 15 4.32 -29.56 2.00
CA ILE A 15 3.54 -28.31 2.06
C ILE A 15 3.57 -27.60 0.70
N ALA A 16 4.72 -27.57 0.03
CA ALA A 16 4.83 -26.97 -1.29
C ALA A 16 3.97 -27.71 -2.34
N ALA A 17 4.02 -29.05 -2.33
CA ALA A 17 3.26 -29.89 -3.25
C ALA A 17 1.76 -29.75 -3.03
N THR A 18 1.30 -29.79 -1.78
CA THR A 18 -0.13 -29.60 -1.43
C THR A 18 -0.62 -28.21 -1.80
N ALA A 19 0.18 -27.16 -1.57
CA ALA A 19 -0.18 -25.80 -1.94
C ALA A 19 -0.29 -25.61 -3.47
N LYS A 20 0.63 -26.19 -4.25
CA LYS A 20 0.56 -26.19 -5.73
C LYS A 20 -0.58 -27.03 -6.27
N LEU A 21 -0.87 -28.16 -5.62
CA LEU A 21 -1.99 -29.02 -5.98
C LEU A 21 -3.34 -28.32 -5.75
N ALA A 22 -3.46 -27.54 -4.68
CA ALA A 22 -4.64 -26.73 -4.39
C ALA A 22 -4.81 -25.54 -5.35
N ASP A 23 -3.72 -25.07 -5.98
CA ASP A 23 -3.71 -23.95 -6.94
C ASP A 23 -3.16 -24.38 -8.31
N ARG A 24 -3.86 -25.34 -8.96
CA ARG A 24 -3.50 -25.79 -10.32
C ARG A 24 -3.47 -24.65 -11.35
N PRO A 25 -4.43 -23.70 -11.37
CA PRO A 25 -4.39 -22.58 -12.31
C PRO A 25 -3.18 -21.67 -12.10
N GLY A 26 -2.80 -21.40 -10.84
CA GLY A 26 -1.60 -20.63 -10.50
C GLY A 26 -0.32 -21.37 -10.89
N THR A 27 -0.26 -22.68 -10.66
CA THR A 27 0.88 -23.53 -11.04
C THR A 27 1.09 -23.57 -12.56
N LYS A 28 0.01 -23.64 -13.36
CA LYS A 28 0.07 -23.55 -14.83
C LYS A 28 0.62 -22.20 -15.28
N ARG A 29 0.13 -21.10 -14.69
CA ARG A 29 0.59 -19.73 -15.00
C ARG A 29 2.07 -19.56 -14.67
N ALA A 30 2.51 -20.08 -13.52
CA ALA A 30 3.92 -20.09 -13.16
C ALA A 30 4.76 -20.86 -14.19
N ALA A 31 4.36 -22.07 -14.60
CA ALA A 31 5.09 -22.84 -15.60
C ALA A 31 5.26 -22.06 -16.92
N VAL A 32 4.21 -21.39 -17.41
CA VAL A 32 4.29 -20.52 -18.60
C VAL A 32 5.24 -19.34 -18.38
N ALA A 33 5.17 -18.70 -17.21
CA ALA A 33 6.00 -17.56 -16.87
C ALA A 33 7.50 -17.91 -16.79
N PHE A 34 7.83 -19.17 -16.49
CA PHE A 34 9.20 -19.71 -16.54
C PHE A 34 9.59 -20.30 -17.91
N GLY A 35 8.79 -20.07 -18.95
CA GLY A 35 9.11 -20.41 -20.34
C GLY A 35 8.52 -21.74 -20.84
N ALA A 36 7.63 -22.40 -20.09
CA ALA A 36 6.95 -23.60 -20.60
C ALA A 36 5.91 -23.23 -21.66
N PRO A 37 5.83 -23.97 -22.79
CA PRO A 37 4.76 -23.78 -23.78
C PRO A 37 3.37 -23.91 -23.13
N SER A 38 2.42 -23.06 -23.52
CA SER A 38 1.07 -23.01 -22.92
C SER A 38 0.32 -24.35 -22.98
N VAL A 39 0.59 -25.15 -24.02
CA VAL A 39 0.06 -26.51 -24.22
C VAL A 39 0.68 -27.55 -23.28
N ALA A 40 1.95 -27.37 -22.91
CA ALA A 40 2.68 -28.29 -22.03
C ALA A 40 2.59 -27.88 -20.55
N ALA A 41 2.24 -26.62 -20.24
CA ALA A 41 2.28 -26.05 -18.90
C ALA A 41 1.43 -26.81 -17.86
N ALA A 42 0.32 -27.44 -18.27
CA ALA A 42 -0.51 -28.26 -17.38
C ALA A 42 0.20 -29.58 -16.98
N TYR A 43 0.89 -30.21 -17.94
CA TYR A 43 1.69 -31.41 -17.71
C TYR A 43 2.93 -31.08 -16.86
N VAL A 44 3.62 -29.99 -17.19
CA VAL A 44 4.77 -29.49 -16.41
C VAL A 44 4.36 -29.20 -14.97
N GLY A 45 3.23 -28.51 -14.75
CA GLY A 45 2.73 -28.24 -13.41
C GLY A 45 2.42 -29.51 -12.61
N SER A 46 1.82 -30.52 -13.25
CA SER A 46 1.51 -31.81 -12.61
C SER A 46 2.80 -32.60 -12.30
N ALA A 47 3.77 -32.59 -13.21
CA ALA A 47 5.07 -33.22 -13.02
C ALA A 47 5.86 -32.59 -11.85
N ILE A 48 5.78 -31.26 -11.68
CA ILE A 48 6.39 -30.55 -10.55
C ILE A 48 5.79 -31.03 -9.22
N VAL A 49 4.46 -31.09 -9.11
CA VAL A 49 3.78 -31.56 -7.89
C VAL A 49 4.15 -33.02 -7.57
N ALA A 50 4.16 -33.89 -8.58
CA ALA A 50 4.57 -35.29 -8.42
C ALA A 50 6.02 -35.40 -7.94
N THR A 51 6.92 -34.60 -8.52
CA THR A 51 8.33 -34.55 -8.14
C THR A 51 8.49 -34.10 -6.69
N GLU A 52 7.75 -33.09 -6.23
CA GLU A 52 7.83 -32.60 -4.85
C GLU A 52 7.33 -33.64 -3.83
N PHE A 53 6.23 -34.35 -4.12
CA PHE A 53 5.80 -35.47 -3.28
C PHE A 53 6.80 -36.62 -3.30
N GLY A 54 7.39 -36.93 -4.46
CA GLY A 54 8.43 -37.95 -4.60
C GLY A 54 9.66 -37.64 -3.75
N ILE A 55 10.13 -36.38 -3.77
CA ILE A 55 11.24 -35.91 -2.92
C ILE A 55 10.89 -36.05 -1.44
N ALA A 56 9.68 -35.64 -1.03
CA ALA A 56 9.23 -35.76 0.37
C ALA A 56 9.20 -37.23 0.83
N ALA A 57 8.70 -38.15 -0.02
CA ALA A 57 8.68 -39.58 0.28
C ALA A 57 10.09 -40.17 0.35
N LEU A 58 10.97 -39.83 -0.60
CA LEU A 58 12.37 -40.27 -0.61
C LEU A 58 13.15 -39.76 0.60
N LEU A 59 12.85 -38.56 1.12
CA LEU A 59 13.49 -38.07 2.35
C LEU A 59 13.15 -38.92 3.59
N LEU A 60 12.02 -39.64 3.56
CA LEU A 60 11.61 -40.57 4.63
C LEU A 60 12.14 -41.99 4.42
N THR A 61 12.08 -42.51 3.18
CA THR A 61 12.42 -43.91 2.88
C THR A 61 13.88 -44.11 2.48
N ALA A 62 14.48 -43.15 1.77
CA ALA A 62 15.80 -43.24 1.17
C ALA A 62 16.53 -41.88 1.27
N PRO A 63 16.89 -41.42 2.48
CA PRO A 63 17.18 -40.02 2.79
C PRO A 63 18.34 -39.41 2.01
N ARG A 64 19.34 -40.22 1.62
CA ARG A 64 20.46 -39.76 0.78
C ARG A 64 19.98 -39.34 -0.62
N TYR A 65 19.18 -40.19 -1.26
CA TYR A 65 18.62 -39.92 -2.58
C TYR A 65 17.56 -38.81 -2.52
N GLY A 66 16.74 -38.78 -1.47
CA GLY A 66 15.82 -37.66 -1.22
C GLY A 66 16.52 -36.32 -1.06
N ALA A 67 17.64 -36.28 -0.33
CA ALA A 67 18.43 -35.07 -0.16
C ALA A 67 19.13 -34.62 -1.45
N LEU A 68 19.67 -35.55 -2.24
CA LEU A 68 20.25 -35.23 -3.56
C LEU A 68 19.18 -34.67 -4.51
N ALA A 69 18.01 -35.29 -4.58
CA ALA A 69 16.90 -34.82 -5.41
C ALA A 69 16.39 -33.44 -4.96
N ALA A 70 16.27 -33.22 -3.64
CA ALA A 70 15.95 -31.91 -3.06
C ALA A 70 16.98 -30.85 -3.44
N LEU A 71 18.27 -31.17 -3.38
CA LEU A 71 19.34 -30.25 -3.74
C LEU A 71 19.24 -29.85 -5.21
N VAL A 72 19.08 -30.80 -6.13
CA VAL A 72 18.91 -30.55 -7.57
C VAL A 72 17.69 -29.66 -7.84
N ALA A 73 16.55 -29.95 -7.20
CA ALA A 73 15.33 -29.16 -7.37
C ALA A 73 15.51 -27.71 -6.88
N LEU A 74 16.09 -27.54 -5.69
CA LEU A 74 16.31 -26.22 -5.07
C LEU A 74 17.34 -25.39 -5.84
N THR A 75 18.43 -25.98 -6.32
CA THR A 75 19.45 -25.27 -7.10
C THR A 75 18.93 -24.92 -8.50
N GLY A 76 18.23 -25.85 -9.16
CA GLY A 76 17.61 -25.60 -10.47
C GLY A 76 16.58 -24.47 -10.42
N PHE A 77 15.69 -24.49 -9.42
CA PHE A 77 14.71 -23.41 -9.24
C PHE A 77 15.40 -22.08 -8.88
N SER A 78 16.43 -22.10 -8.04
CA SER A 78 17.18 -20.89 -7.69
C SER A 78 17.93 -20.30 -8.89
N ALA A 79 18.52 -21.13 -9.75
CA ALA A 79 19.15 -20.69 -10.99
C ALA A 79 18.13 -20.03 -11.95
N ALA A 80 16.96 -20.66 -12.12
CA ALA A 80 15.89 -20.09 -12.93
C ALA A 80 15.42 -18.72 -12.40
N VAL A 81 15.28 -18.58 -11.08
CA VAL A 81 14.96 -17.29 -10.43
C VAL A 81 16.07 -16.26 -10.65
N SER A 82 17.34 -16.62 -10.46
CA SER A 82 18.48 -15.72 -10.65
C SER A 82 18.60 -15.19 -12.08
N VAL A 83 18.37 -16.02 -13.09
CA VAL A 83 18.38 -15.60 -14.50
C VAL A 83 17.30 -14.56 -14.79
N HIS A 84 16.13 -14.67 -14.17
CA HIS A 84 15.06 -13.68 -14.35
C HIS A 84 15.34 -12.38 -13.56
N LEU A 85 15.90 -12.49 -12.34
CA LEU A 85 16.28 -11.33 -11.52
C LEU A 85 17.39 -10.50 -12.18
N THR A 86 18.42 -11.15 -12.74
CA THR A 86 19.53 -10.47 -13.44
C THR A 86 19.08 -9.76 -14.72
N ARG A 87 17.95 -10.17 -15.31
CA ARG A 87 17.32 -9.53 -16.47
C ARG A 87 16.31 -8.43 -16.10
N GLY A 88 16.19 -8.08 -14.82
CA GLY A 88 15.28 -7.02 -14.33
C GLY A 88 13.80 -7.38 -14.39
N GLN A 89 13.45 -8.64 -14.69
CA GLN A 89 12.07 -9.09 -14.80
C GLN A 89 11.51 -9.45 -13.42
N ARG A 90 10.56 -8.65 -12.91
CA ARG A 90 9.87 -8.93 -11.64
C ARG A 90 8.60 -9.71 -11.92
N LEU A 91 8.66 -11.04 -11.84
CA LEU A 91 7.49 -11.89 -12.02
C LEU A 91 6.58 -11.83 -10.79
N GLU A 92 5.30 -11.53 -11.01
CA GLU A 92 4.24 -11.68 -10.01
C GLU A 92 4.08 -13.15 -9.66
N CYS A 93 4.39 -13.50 -8.41
CA CYS A 93 4.67 -14.88 -8.06
C CYS A 93 3.40 -15.62 -7.56
N HIS A 94 3.05 -16.71 -8.24
CA HIS A 94 2.11 -17.75 -7.78
C HIS A 94 2.81 -19.12 -7.52
N CYS A 95 4.15 -19.16 -7.42
CA CYS A 95 4.93 -20.41 -7.38
C CYS A 95 4.72 -21.31 -6.13
N PHE A 96 4.10 -20.81 -5.06
CA PHE A 96 3.77 -21.59 -3.87
C PHE A 96 2.26 -21.60 -3.57
N GLY A 97 1.42 -21.39 -4.61
CA GLY A 97 -0.03 -21.23 -4.44
C GLY A 97 -0.39 -20.03 -3.55
N ARG A 98 -1.57 -20.09 -2.92
CA ARG A 98 -2.15 -18.99 -2.10
C ARG A 98 -1.35 -18.61 -0.84
N LEU A 99 -0.32 -19.37 -0.47
CA LEU A 99 0.44 -19.19 0.78
C LEU A 99 1.59 -18.18 0.67
N SER A 100 1.94 -17.70 -0.52
CA SER A 100 3.03 -16.75 -0.73
C SER A 100 2.58 -15.61 -1.64
N GLN A 101 2.09 -14.51 -1.07
CA GLN A 101 1.88 -13.25 -1.79
C GLN A 101 3.07 -12.32 -1.55
N GLY A 102 4.02 -12.33 -2.48
CA GLY A 102 5.22 -11.50 -2.40
C GLY A 102 6.01 -11.49 -3.70
N GLN A 103 6.67 -10.38 -4.00
CA GLN A 103 7.53 -10.25 -5.17
C GLN A 103 8.75 -11.17 -5.03
N LEU A 104 8.94 -12.10 -5.98
CA LEU A 104 10.13 -12.08 -6.82
C LEU A 104 11.49 -11.57 -6.27
N GLY A 105 12.15 -12.07 -5.21
CA GLY A 105 13.31 -11.32 -4.66
C GLY A 105 14.44 -12.13 -3.98
N TRP A 106 15.49 -11.41 -3.58
CA TRP A 106 16.64 -11.93 -2.80
C TRP A 106 16.26 -12.80 -1.59
N PRO A 107 15.17 -12.53 -0.84
CA PRO A 107 14.72 -13.41 0.24
C PRO A 107 14.34 -14.82 -0.23
N THR A 108 13.87 -14.98 -1.47
CA THR A 108 13.55 -16.30 -2.06
C THR A 108 14.82 -17.11 -2.28
N LEU A 109 15.90 -16.48 -2.75
CA LEU A 109 17.20 -17.13 -2.91
C LEU A 109 17.80 -17.51 -1.55
N ALA A 110 17.73 -16.63 -0.55
CA ALA A 110 18.18 -16.92 0.81
C ALA A 110 17.43 -18.10 1.44
N ARG A 111 16.09 -18.13 1.28
CA ARG A 111 15.24 -19.24 1.72
C ARG A 111 15.68 -20.57 1.09
N ASN A 112 15.80 -20.60 -0.23
CA ASN A 112 16.18 -21.83 -0.94
C ASN A 112 17.60 -22.28 -0.60
N GLY A 113 18.53 -21.34 -0.41
CA GLY A 113 19.87 -21.63 0.07
C GLY A 113 19.87 -22.26 1.46
N CYS A 114 18.99 -21.81 2.37
CA CYS A 114 18.87 -22.41 3.70
C CYS A 114 18.44 -23.88 3.60
N PHE A 115 17.41 -24.19 2.80
CA PHE A 115 16.98 -25.58 2.56
C PHE A 115 18.01 -26.42 1.80
N ALA A 116 18.73 -25.84 0.84
CA ALA A 116 19.81 -26.51 0.13
C ALA A 116 20.96 -26.88 1.07
N THR A 117 21.27 -26.01 2.04
CA THR A 117 22.26 -26.28 3.09
C THR A 117 21.84 -27.47 3.96
N LEU A 118 20.55 -27.58 4.30
CA LEU A 118 20.00 -28.76 5.00
C LEU A 118 20.07 -30.02 4.14
N ALA A 119 19.85 -29.93 2.83
CA ALA A 119 19.99 -31.06 1.91
C ALA A 119 21.45 -31.55 1.83
N VAL A 120 22.42 -30.62 1.73
CA VAL A 120 23.87 -30.93 1.77
C VAL A 120 24.27 -31.53 3.12
N PHE A 121 23.64 -31.15 4.22
CA PHE A 121 23.87 -31.79 5.52
C PHE A 121 23.31 -33.22 5.59
N VAL A 122 22.14 -33.49 4.99
CA VAL A 122 21.48 -34.80 5.04
C VAL A 122 22.14 -35.83 4.10
N ALA A 123 22.60 -35.42 2.90
CA ALA A 123 23.13 -36.32 1.88
C ALA A 123 24.37 -37.15 2.31
N PRO A 124 25.40 -36.58 2.97
CA PRO A 124 26.57 -37.31 3.46
C PRO A 124 26.40 -37.80 4.91
N ASN A 125 25.17 -38.01 5.40
CA ASN A 125 24.87 -38.39 6.80
C ASN A 125 25.46 -37.41 7.85
N GLY A 126 25.40 -36.11 7.61
CA GLY A 126 25.72 -35.09 8.61
C GLY A 126 27.19 -34.74 8.80
N GLN A 127 28.06 -35.09 7.86
CA GLN A 127 29.42 -34.56 7.81
C GLN A 127 29.42 -33.02 7.65
N PHE A 128 30.43 -32.34 8.18
CA PHE A 128 30.57 -30.87 8.18
C PHE A 128 29.47 -30.07 8.93
N GLY A 129 28.84 -30.69 9.93
CA GLY A 129 27.67 -30.13 10.62
C GLY A 129 27.82 -28.71 11.17
N LEU A 130 28.97 -28.32 11.73
CA LEU A 130 29.18 -26.97 12.30
C LEU A 130 29.23 -25.88 11.23
N LEU A 131 29.88 -26.15 10.10
CA LEU A 131 30.05 -25.17 9.01
C LEU A 131 28.72 -24.97 8.25
N LEU A 132 27.97 -26.05 8.04
CA LEU A 132 26.65 -26.02 7.41
C LEU A 132 25.58 -25.41 8.33
N THR A 133 25.66 -25.62 9.64
CA THR A 133 24.73 -24.96 10.58
C THR A 133 24.96 -23.47 10.65
N PHE A 134 26.21 -23.00 10.67
CA PHE A 134 26.53 -21.58 10.56
C PHE A 134 25.95 -20.96 9.28
N PHE A 135 26.17 -21.59 8.13
CA PHE A 135 25.65 -21.10 6.85
C PHE A 135 24.12 -21.09 6.81
N ALA A 136 23.47 -22.11 7.35
CA ALA A 136 22.01 -22.17 7.46
C ALA A 136 21.45 -21.07 8.36
N ILE A 137 22.12 -20.73 9.47
CA ILE A 137 21.74 -19.63 10.38
C ILE A 137 21.88 -18.28 9.68
N VAL A 138 22.98 -18.04 8.97
CA VAL A 138 23.21 -16.79 8.21
C VAL A 138 22.12 -16.61 7.15
N LEU A 139 21.84 -17.65 6.37
CA LEU A 139 20.80 -17.61 5.34
C LEU A 139 19.39 -17.48 5.92
N LEU A 140 19.12 -18.09 7.08
CA LEU A 140 17.87 -17.91 7.81
C LEU A 140 17.73 -16.47 8.32
N GLY A 141 18.82 -15.86 8.78
CA GLY A 141 18.90 -14.44 9.14
C GLY A 141 18.65 -13.53 7.96
N LEU A 142 19.21 -13.82 6.77
CA LEU A 142 18.94 -13.05 5.55
C LEU A 142 17.51 -13.25 5.03
N TRP A 143 16.93 -14.43 5.24
CA TRP A 143 15.54 -14.72 4.86
C TRP A 143 14.53 -14.04 5.78
N THR A 144 14.72 -14.15 7.10
CA THR A 144 13.77 -13.64 8.12
C THR A 144 14.07 -12.21 8.55
N GLY A 145 15.32 -11.76 8.46
CA GLY A 145 15.83 -10.48 8.94
C GLY A 145 15.06 -9.27 8.39
N PRO A 146 14.82 -9.14 7.07
CA PRO A 146 14.06 -8.00 6.54
C PRO A 146 12.59 -7.95 6.99
N ALA A 147 12.00 -9.09 7.34
CA ALA A 147 10.62 -9.17 7.84
C ALA A 147 10.56 -8.99 9.37
N ALA A 148 11.51 -9.56 10.11
CA ALA A 148 11.68 -9.37 11.54
C ALA A 148 12.08 -7.93 11.87
N TYR A 149 12.98 -7.33 11.09
CA TYR A 149 13.35 -5.91 11.16
C TYR A 149 12.15 -5.00 10.88
N ARG A 150 11.29 -5.33 9.90
CA ARG A 150 10.02 -4.60 9.67
C ARG A 150 8.96 -4.81 10.75
N ARG A 151 8.97 -5.94 11.48
CA ARG A 151 8.10 -6.16 12.65
C ARG A 151 8.59 -5.41 13.89
N LEU A 152 9.90 -5.41 14.12
CA LEU A 152 10.55 -4.64 15.20
C LEU A 152 10.48 -3.13 14.94
N LYS A 153 10.49 -2.75 13.66
CA LYS A 153 10.35 -1.37 13.17
C LYS A 153 9.00 -1.22 12.45
N SER A 154 7.93 -1.78 13.02
CA SER A 154 6.60 -1.33 12.65
C SER A 154 6.50 0.10 13.15
N PRO A 155 6.28 1.09 12.27
CA PRO A 155 6.11 2.45 12.73
C PRO A 155 4.86 2.44 13.61
N THR A 156 5.03 2.76 14.88
CA THR A 156 3.97 3.05 15.84
C THR A 156 3.25 4.33 15.43
N THR A 157 2.81 4.48 14.17
CA THR A 157 2.32 5.70 13.50
C THR A 157 2.45 7.01 14.31
N PRO A 158 3.66 7.46 14.69
CA PRO A 158 3.80 8.65 15.53
C PRO A 158 3.81 9.83 14.57
N GLY A 159 2.76 10.66 14.59
CA GLY A 159 2.74 11.94 13.86
C GLY A 159 1.48 12.23 13.05
N LEU A 160 0.54 11.28 12.92
CA LEU A 160 -0.75 11.56 12.30
C LEU A 160 -1.68 12.11 13.39
N ALA A 161 -1.73 13.44 13.49
CA ALA A 161 -2.70 14.18 14.30
C ALA A 161 -3.73 14.85 13.37
N LEU A 162 -5.03 14.70 13.67
CA LEU A 162 -6.10 15.40 12.97
C LEU A 162 -6.84 16.32 13.92
N ALA A 163 -7.27 17.48 13.44
CA ALA A 163 -8.16 18.34 14.20
C ALA A 163 -9.61 17.84 14.09
N ASP A 164 -10.34 17.91 15.20
CA ASP A 164 -11.80 17.88 15.17
C ASP A 164 -12.37 19.26 14.82
N ARG A 165 -13.70 19.37 14.75
CA ARG A 165 -14.38 20.64 14.42
C ARG A 165 -14.12 21.77 15.41
N ALA A 166 -13.76 21.45 16.65
CA ALA A 166 -13.43 22.45 17.67
C ALA A 166 -11.93 22.85 17.61
N GLY A 167 -11.18 22.36 16.62
CA GLY A 167 -9.74 22.59 16.49
C GLY A 167 -8.90 21.75 17.45
N ARG A 168 -9.50 20.80 18.19
CA ARG A 168 -8.75 19.92 19.10
C ARG A 168 -8.04 18.85 18.30
N THR A 169 -6.76 18.67 18.54
CA THR A 169 -5.94 17.68 17.86
C THR A 169 -6.08 16.30 18.49
N TRP A 170 -6.40 15.32 17.67
CA TRP A 170 -6.53 13.91 18.02
C TRP A 170 -5.37 13.13 17.40
N THR A 171 -4.63 12.42 18.24
CA THR A 171 -3.58 11.50 17.81
C THR A 171 -4.10 10.07 17.77
N PHE A 172 -3.40 9.20 17.04
CA PHE A 172 -3.72 7.77 17.02
C PHE A 172 -3.77 7.15 18.43
N ASP A 173 -2.82 7.52 19.30
CA ASP A 173 -2.76 7.03 20.69
C ASP A 173 -4.00 7.45 21.49
N SER A 174 -4.44 8.71 21.34
CA SER A 174 -5.65 9.22 22.02
C SER A 174 -6.94 8.50 21.57
N LEU A 175 -6.98 8.00 20.32
CA LEU A 175 -8.11 7.23 19.80
C LEU A 175 -8.09 5.76 20.29
N LEU A 176 -6.93 5.23 20.66
CA LEU A 176 -6.74 3.84 21.10
C LEU A 176 -6.84 3.63 22.61
N GLU A 177 -6.71 4.68 23.44
CA GLU A 177 -6.75 4.61 24.91
C GLU A 177 -7.99 3.88 25.48
N ALA A 178 -9.07 3.76 24.70
CA ALA A 178 -10.29 3.05 25.10
C ALA A 178 -10.15 1.52 25.23
N ARG A 179 -9.03 0.89 24.85
CA ARG A 179 -8.87 -0.60 24.74
C ARG A 179 -10.00 -1.28 23.95
N LYS A 180 -10.61 -0.56 23.00
CA LYS A 180 -11.65 -1.06 22.09
C LYS A 180 -11.06 -1.22 20.69
N PRO A 181 -11.58 -2.13 19.86
CA PRO A 181 -11.28 -2.12 18.43
C PRO A 181 -11.68 -0.76 17.84
N LEU A 182 -10.77 -0.15 17.09
CA LEU A 182 -10.94 1.16 16.47
C LEU A 182 -11.32 0.99 15.00
N VAL A 183 -12.42 1.59 14.58
CA VAL A 183 -12.85 1.66 13.19
C VAL A 183 -12.70 3.10 12.72
N LEU A 184 -11.79 3.29 11.76
CA LEU A 184 -11.64 4.57 11.06
C LEU A 184 -12.52 4.55 9.82
N ILE A 185 -13.54 5.42 9.76
CA ILE A 185 -14.43 5.54 8.61
C ILE A 185 -14.04 6.78 7.82
N PHE A 186 -13.71 6.59 6.56
CA PHE A 186 -13.28 7.63 5.64
C PHE A 186 -14.47 8.10 4.79
N SER A 187 -14.74 9.39 4.84
CA SER A 187 -15.84 10.07 4.15
C SER A 187 -15.30 11.27 3.36
N GLN A 188 -16.07 11.76 2.39
CA GLN A 188 -15.74 13.00 1.67
C GLN A 188 -17.00 13.85 1.53
N PRO A 189 -16.88 15.19 1.55
CA PRO A 189 -18.02 16.07 1.27
C PRO A 189 -18.65 15.77 -0.11
N GLY A 190 -19.97 15.89 -0.22
CA GLY A 190 -20.71 15.69 -1.48
C GLY A 190 -20.81 14.23 -1.95
N CYS A 191 -20.49 13.27 -1.07
CA CYS A 191 -20.65 11.84 -1.32
C CYS A 191 -22.00 11.35 -0.80
N GLY A 192 -22.99 11.20 -1.68
CA GLY A 192 -24.33 10.77 -1.26
C GLY A 192 -24.37 9.42 -0.53
N ALA A 193 -23.49 8.48 -0.89
CA ALA A 193 -23.36 7.20 -0.16
C ALA A 193 -22.73 7.37 1.23
N CYS A 194 -21.88 8.36 1.41
CA CYS A 194 -21.28 8.70 2.69
C CYS A 194 -22.32 9.38 3.59
N ASP A 195 -23.10 10.31 3.03
CA ASP A 195 -24.17 11.04 3.74
C ASP A 195 -25.24 10.07 4.27
N ALA A 196 -25.61 9.07 3.47
CA ALA A 196 -26.54 8.02 3.86
C ALA A 196 -26.04 7.16 5.04
N LEU A 197 -24.72 7.08 5.25
CA LEU A 197 -24.12 6.28 6.33
C LEU A 197 -24.00 7.07 7.65
N LEU A 198 -24.06 8.40 7.61
CA LEU A 198 -23.82 9.26 8.79
C LEU A 198 -24.71 8.96 10.00
N PRO A 199 -26.03 8.67 9.86
CA PRO A 199 -26.87 8.33 11.01
C PRO A 199 -26.39 7.06 11.74
N GLU A 200 -25.93 6.06 10.99
CA GLU A 200 -25.38 4.83 11.57
C GLU A 200 -24.02 5.09 12.24
N VAL A 201 -23.17 5.93 11.63
CA VAL A 201 -21.90 6.35 12.25
C VAL A 201 -22.13 7.03 13.59
N ALA A 202 -23.11 7.96 13.66
CA ALA A 202 -23.47 8.62 14.91
C ALA A 202 -23.94 7.61 15.96
N GLN A 203 -24.75 6.63 15.58
CA GLN A 203 -25.21 5.57 16.46
C GLN A 203 -24.06 4.71 16.98
N TRP A 204 -23.14 4.27 16.11
CA TRP A 204 -21.99 3.45 16.53
C TRP A 204 -21.05 4.20 17.48
N GLN A 205 -20.88 5.52 17.28
CA GLN A 205 -20.11 6.37 18.19
C GLN A 205 -20.77 6.49 19.57
N GLN A 206 -22.09 6.60 19.63
CA GLN A 206 -22.85 6.70 20.87
C GLN A 206 -22.91 5.36 21.62
N ASP A 207 -23.12 4.24 20.92
CA ASP A 207 -23.18 2.91 21.50
C ASP A 207 -21.89 2.53 22.22
N GLY A 208 -20.75 3.03 21.73
CA GLY A 208 -19.44 2.85 22.34
C GLY A 208 -18.99 1.39 22.45
N ARG A 209 -19.61 0.47 21.70
CA ARG A 209 -19.24 -0.96 21.65
C ARG A 209 -17.88 -1.16 20.96
N VAL A 210 -17.65 -0.38 19.93
CA VAL A 210 -16.39 -0.16 19.19
C VAL A 210 -16.05 1.33 19.22
N ALA A 211 -14.76 1.67 19.14
CA ALA A 211 -14.36 3.05 18.95
C ALA A 211 -14.50 3.39 17.45
N VAL A 212 -15.25 4.43 17.10
CA VAL A 212 -15.46 4.83 15.70
C VAL A 212 -15.05 6.28 15.53
N ALA A 213 -14.16 6.55 14.58
CA ALA A 213 -13.78 7.91 14.20
C ALA A 213 -14.13 8.12 12.73
N LEU A 214 -14.91 9.18 12.44
CA LEU A 214 -15.15 9.62 11.07
C LEU A 214 -14.00 10.54 10.64
N ILE A 215 -13.38 10.26 9.50
CA ILE A 215 -12.32 11.04 8.88
C ILE A 215 -12.88 11.61 7.59
N SER A 216 -13.09 12.92 7.54
CA SER A 216 -13.58 13.61 6.35
C SER A 216 -12.42 14.17 5.53
N GLY A 217 -12.40 13.90 4.22
CA GLY A 217 -11.37 14.40 3.30
C GLY A 217 -11.48 15.90 2.93
N GLY A 218 -12.34 16.64 3.61
CA GLY A 218 -12.57 18.08 3.41
C GLY A 218 -13.49 18.65 4.49
N PRO A 219 -13.66 19.99 4.53
CA PRO A 219 -14.52 20.64 5.51
C PRO A 219 -15.96 20.15 5.32
N ALA A 220 -16.46 19.46 6.34
CA ALA A 220 -17.82 18.98 6.38
C ALA A 220 -18.41 19.28 7.75
N ASN A 221 -19.70 19.63 7.78
CA ASN A 221 -20.41 19.95 9.00
C ASN A 221 -21.46 18.87 9.31
N HIS A 222 -21.04 17.60 9.28
CA HIS A 222 -21.94 16.46 9.48
C HIS A 222 -22.49 16.44 10.91
N THR A 223 -23.63 15.84 11.19
CA THR A 223 -24.13 15.76 12.58
C THR A 223 -23.67 14.45 13.26
N VAL A 224 -22.35 14.30 13.44
CA VAL A 224 -21.76 13.14 14.14
C VAL A 224 -20.93 13.59 15.37
N PRO A 225 -20.91 12.80 16.47
CA PRO A 225 -20.16 13.11 17.68
C PRO A 225 -18.65 13.34 17.52
N LEU A 226 -17.98 12.54 16.69
CA LEU A 226 -16.54 12.66 16.44
C LEU A 226 -16.25 12.62 14.94
N GLU A 227 -15.94 13.79 14.39
CA GLU A 227 -15.45 13.96 13.03
C GLU A 227 -14.09 14.65 13.05
N LEU A 228 -13.12 14.03 12.38
CA LEU A 228 -11.77 14.50 12.17
C LEU A 228 -11.61 14.96 10.73
N ILE A 229 -11.00 16.12 10.52
CA ILE A 229 -10.86 16.72 9.20
C ILE A 229 -9.45 16.45 8.65
N ASP A 230 -9.38 15.66 7.58
CA ASP A 230 -8.16 15.35 6.81
C ASP A 230 -8.20 16.05 5.44
N GLU A 231 -8.21 17.38 5.44
CA GLU A 231 -8.20 18.22 4.23
C GLU A 231 -7.06 17.89 3.26
N ARG A 232 -5.90 17.51 3.80
CA ARG A 232 -4.72 17.14 3.01
C ARG A 232 -4.77 15.71 2.49
N ARG A 233 -5.76 14.92 2.92
CA ARG A 233 -5.91 13.50 2.57
C ARG A 233 -4.68 12.66 2.95
N ALA A 234 -3.95 13.07 3.98
CA ALA A 234 -2.74 12.37 4.44
C ALA A 234 -3.09 11.02 5.10
N TRP A 235 -4.19 10.96 5.85
CA TRP A 235 -4.72 9.68 6.36
C TRP A 235 -5.31 8.85 5.23
N PHE A 236 -6.01 9.47 4.28
CA PHE A 236 -6.46 8.75 3.08
C PHE A 236 -5.31 8.05 2.37
N ALA A 237 -4.20 8.75 2.13
CA ALA A 237 -3.01 8.19 1.51
C ALA A 237 -2.35 7.11 2.39
N ALA A 238 -2.13 7.38 3.68
CA ALA A 238 -1.53 6.45 4.63
C ALA A 238 -2.30 5.13 4.73
N TYR A 239 -3.63 5.19 4.64
CA TYR A 239 -4.50 4.01 4.68
C TYR A 239 -4.85 3.45 3.27
N ASN A 240 -4.29 4.01 2.21
CA ASN A 240 -4.53 3.66 0.81
C ASN A 240 -6.03 3.66 0.43
N ILE A 241 -6.72 4.73 0.86
CA ILE A 241 -8.15 4.95 0.64
C ILE A 241 -8.34 5.80 -0.60
N THR A 242 -8.70 5.15 -1.70
CA THR A 242 -8.92 5.79 -3.00
C THR A 242 -10.39 6.04 -3.31
N ALA A 243 -11.32 5.53 -2.49
CA ALA A 243 -12.76 5.68 -2.66
C ALA A 243 -13.46 5.81 -1.29
N THR A 244 -14.58 6.51 -1.25
CA THR A 244 -15.42 6.67 -0.05
C THR A 244 -16.88 6.27 -0.33
N PRO A 245 -17.63 5.83 0.69
CA PRO A 245 -17.17 5.60 2.06
C PRO A 245 -16.28 4.34 2.12
N SER A 246 -15.23 4.39 2.93
CA SER A 246 -14.39 3.24 3.24
C SER A 246 -14.16 3.15 4.74
N ALA A 247 -13.92 1.97 5.30
CA ALA A 247 -13.56 1.82 6.70
C ALA A 247 -12.34 0.95 6.89
N VAL A 248 -11.55 1.25 7.92
CA VAL A 248 -10.38 0.47 8.32
C VAL A 248 -10.56 0.02 9.75
N LEU A 249 -10.49 -1.30 9.97
CA LEU A 249 -10.45 -1.87 11.32
C LEU A 249 -9.01 -1.94 11.83
N ILE A 250 -8.83 -1.45 13.05
CA ILE A 250 -7.59 -1.40 13.79
C ILE A 250 -7.80 -2.10 15.14
N ASP A 251 -6.94 -3.09 15.45
CA ASP A 251 -6.92 -3.79 16.73
C ASP A 251 -5.51 -3.68 17.33
N GLY A 252 -5.37 -2.86 18.38
CA GLY A 252 -4.06 -2.41 18.85
C GLY A 252 -3.30 -1.66 17.74
N ASP A 253 -2.06 -2.05 17.46
CA ASP A 253 -1.22 -1.41 16.44
C ASP A 253 -1.36 -2.02 15.03
N ARG A 254 -2.30 -2.95 14.82
CA ARG A 254 -2.44 -3.68 13.56
C ARG A 254 -3.68 -3.25 12.78
N LYS A 255 -3.45 -2.76 11.56
CA LYS A 255 -4.47 -2.68 10.51
C LYS A 255 -4.89 -4.10 10.10
N LEU A 256 -6.17 -4.43 10.32
CA LEU A 256 -6.68 -5.77 10.08
C LEU A 256 -7.34 -5.91 8.70
N THR A 257 -8.18 -4.95 8.31
CA THR A 257 -8.98 -5.04 7.08
C THR A 257 -9.48 -3.66 6.66
N THR A 258 -9.56 -3.42 5.35
CA THR A 258 -10.25 -2.27 4.76
C THR A 258 -11.56 -2.74 4.11
N ALA A 259 -12.68 -2.11 4.44
CA ALA A 259 -13.96 -2.27 3.77
C ALA A 259 -14.25 -1.05 2.88
N ARG A 260 -14.92 -1.26 1.75
CA ARG A 260 -15.32 -0.20 0.82
C ARG A 260 -16.82 -0.29 0.54
N GLY A 261 -17.51 0.85 0.59
CA GLY A 261 -18.97 0.92 0.43
C GLY A 261 -19.72 0.62 1.72
N THR A 262 -20.96 1.12 1.80
CA THR A 262 -21.79 1.12 3.02
C THR A 262 -22.05 -0.27 3.59
N THR A 263 -22.43 -1.25 2.76
CA THR A 263 -22.70 -2.64 3.20
C THR A 263 -21.48 -3.29 3.84
N ALA A 264 -20.31 -3.19 3.20
CA ALA A 264 -19.09 -3.79 3.72
C ALA A 264 -18.61 -3.11 5.02
N ILE A 265 -18.88 -1.81 5.17
CA ILE A 265 -18.60 -1.08 6.41
C ILE A 265 -19.46 -1.59 7.56
N ARG A 266 -20.77 -1.79 7.35
CA ARG A 266 -21.67 -2.39 8.36
C ARG A 266 -21.17 -3.76 8.81
N GLU A 267 -20.79 -4.62 7.87
CA GLU A 267 -20.22 -5.94 8.18
C GLU A 267 -18.89 -5.86 8.94
N LEU A 268 -18.05 -4.88 8.61
CA LEU A 268 -16.78 -4.66 9.30
C LEU A 268 -16.99 -4.19 10.75
N VAL A 269 -17.92 -3.27 10.98
CA VAL A 269 -18.29 -2.80 12.32
C VAL A 269 -18.88 -3.94 13.16
N ASN A 270 -19.81 -4.71 12.58
CA ASN A 270 -20.39 -5.89 13.26
C ASN A 270 -19.33 -6.92 13.64
N ARG A 271 -18.36 -7.20 12.76
CA ARG A 271 -17.22 -8.08 13.08
C ARG A 271 -16.35 -7.50 14.20
N ALA A 272 -16.08 -6.20 14.18
CA ALA A 272 -15.30 -5.54 15.21
C ALA A 272 -15.95 -5.69 16.60
N GLU A 273 -17.27 -5.57 16.68
CA GLU A 273 -18.03 -5.83 17.91
C GLU A 273 -17.88 -7.28 18.38
N GLN A 274 -18.01 -8.25 17.46
CA GLN A 274 -17.92 -9.68 17.77
C GLN A 274 -16.52 -10.09 18.27
N THR A 275 -15.45 -9.51 17.73
CA THR A 275 -14.06 -9.81 18.15
C THR A 275 -13.85 -9.56 19.65
N ARG A 276 -14.52 -8.56 20.21
CA ARG A 276 -14.49 -8.25 21.66
C ARG A 276 -15.21 -9.31 22.49
N PHE A 277 -16.35 -9.81 22.01
CA PHE A 277 -17.09 -10.89 22.66
C PHE A 277 -16.32 -12.20 22.64
N THR A 278 -15.61 -12.52 21.56
CA THR A 278 -14.75 -13.71 21.51
C THR A 278 -13.54 -13.62 22.43
N ARG A 279 -12.86 -12.47 22.59
CA ARG A 279 -11.77 -12.34 23.58
C ARG A 279 -12.26 -12.49 25.02
N ARG A 280 -13.41 -11.90 25.36
CA ARG A 280 -14.04 -12.09 26.68
C ARG A 280 -14.58 -13.51 26.89
N GLY A 281 -15.08 -14.14 25.83
CA GLY A 281 -15.53 -15.54 25.84
C GLY A 281 -14.37 -16.53 25.95
N LEU A 282 -13.23 -16.29 25.29
CA LEU A 282 -12.02 -17.12 25.39
C LEU A 282 -11.39 -17.08 26.78
N LEU A 283 -11.41 -15.93 27.45
CA LEU A 283 -10.97 -15.82 28.85
C LEU A 283 -11.89 -16.55 29.82
N ARG A 284 -13.13 -16.86 29.42
CA ARG A 284 -14.12 -17.59 30.22
C ARG A 284 -14.20 -19.08 29.88
N ASN A 285 -13.76 -19.46 28.67
CA ASN A 285 -13.74 -20.83 28.15
C ASN A 285 -12.31 -21.37 27.94
N ALA A 286 -11.33 -20.91 28.71
CA ALA A 286 -9.97 -21.47 28.73
C ALA A 286 -9.88 -22.88 29.38
N SER A 287 -10.99 -23.63 29.32
CA SER A 287 -11.07 -25.06 29.50
C SER A 287 -12.02 -25.56 28.42
N VAL A 288 -11.50 -26.39 27.50
CA VAL A 288 -12.16 -27.07 26.36
C VAL A 288 -11.77 -26.52 24.97
N GLY A 289 -10.73 -27.15 24.40
CA GLY A 289 -10.81 -27.82 23.08
C GLY A 289 -10.64 -26.98 21.80
N LEU A 290 -9.54 -27.25 21.08
CA LEU A 290 -9.32 -26.90 19.67
C LEU A 290 -10.43 -27.47 18.76
N VAL A 291 -10.93 -26.67 17.81
CA VAL A 291 -11.30 -27.13 16.45
C VAL A 291 -11.04 -26.02 15.41
N SER A 292 -10.54 -26.44 14.26
CA SER A 292 -10.16 -25.72 13.04
C SER A 292 -11.32 -25.00 12.34
N ALA A 293 -11.00 -23.89 11.65
CA ALA A 293 -11.88 -23.27 10.67
C ALA A 293 -11.14 -23.03 9.35
N GLY A 294 -11.58 -23.72 8.30
CA GLY A 294 -11.28 -23.36 6.91
C GLY A 294 -12.20 -22.22 6.47
N ALA A 295 -11.71 -21.34 5.60
CA ALA A 295 -12.52 -20.32 4.95
C ALA A 295 -12.23 -20.28 3.45
N VAL A 296 -13.30 -20.45 2.68
CA VAL A 296 -13.40 -20.24 1.24
C VAL A 296 -13.47 -18.74 1.00
N ALA A 297 -12.75 -18.22 0.01
CA ALA A 297 -12.94 -16.86 -0.48
C ALA A 297 -12.85 -16.85 -2.02
N ALA A 298 -13.91 -16.27 -2.59
CA ALA A 298 -14.26 -16.14 -3.99
C ALA A 298 -13.32 -15.20 -4.77
N CYS A 299 -13.31 -15.39 -6.09
CA CYS A 299 -12.52 -14.65 -7.07
C CYS A 299 -13.18 -13.31 -7.42
N ASP A 300 -12.36 -12.27 -7.58
CA ASP A 300 -12.73 -11.06 -8.31
C ASP A 300 -11.95 -10.99 -9.62
N SER A 301 -12.57 -10.40 -10.63
CA SER A 301 -12.26 -10.54 -12.04
C SER A 301 -11.24 -9.49 -12.48
N GLY A 302 -10.12 -9.93 -13.06
CA GLY A 302 -9.08 -9.03 -13.54
C GLY A 302 -9.53 -8.19 -14.73
N SER A 303 -9.36 -6.87 -14.63
CA SER A 303 -9.33 -6.00 -15.81
C SER A 303 -7.93 -6.06 -16.44
N LYS A 304 -7.89 -6.18 -17.77
CA LYS A 304 -6.68 -6.06 -18.57
C LYS A 304 -6.36 -4.57 -18.73
N HIS A 305 -5.18 -4.12 -18.33
CA HIS A 305 -4.65 -2.83 -18.80
C HIS A 305 -3.27 -3.00 -19.44
N ALA A 306 -3.17 -2.42 -20.64
CA ALA A 306 -1.97 -2.33 -21.44
C ALA A 306 -0.91 -1.46 -20.74
N ASP A 307 0.35 -1.85 -20.88
CA ASP A 307 1.52 -1.16 -20.34
C ASP A 307 1.84 0.07 -21.22
N THR A 308 1.25 1.23 -20.90
CA THR A 308 1.63 2.54 -21.47
C THR A 308 1.99 3.50 -20.33
N LYS A 309 3.26 3.42 -19.89
CA LYS A 309 3.78 4.15 -18.71
C LYS A 309 4.03 5.65 -18.93
N ALA A 310 4.00 6.13 -20.18
CA ALA A 310 4.31 7.52 -20.52
C ALA A 310 3.56 7.95 -21.78
N LEU A 311 3.03 9.17 -21.78
CA LEU A 311 2.42 9.84 -22.92
C LEU A 311 2.84 11.32 -22.92
N GLU A 312 3.37 11.82 -24.04
CA GLU A 312 3.69 13.23 -24.20
C GLU A 312 2.46 13.98 -24.75
N VAL A 313 2.12 15.10 -24.13
CA VAL A 313 0.99 15.97 -24.45
C VAL A 313 1.45 17.42 -24.44
N ASP A 314 1.58 18.02 -25.63
CA ASP A 314 1.94 19.43 -25.82
C ASP A 314 3.19 19.86 -25.02
N GLY A 315 4.24 19.06 -25.05
CA GLY A 315 5.51 19.30 -24.35
C GLY A 315 5.52 18.96 -22.85
N ALA A 316 4.43 18.41 -22.31
CA ALA A 316 4.35 17.85 -20.96
C ALA A 316 4.20 16.32 -20.99
N TRP A 317 4.65 15.65 -19.95
CA TRP A 317 4.68 14.19 -19.84
C TRP A 317 3.65 13.70 -18.83
N LEU A 318 2.67 12.93 -19.31
CA LEU A 318 1.74 12.19 -18.47
C LEU A 318 2.35 10.82 -18.12
N CYS A 319 2.57 10.59 -16.83
CA CYS A 319 3.25 9.40 -16.31
C CYS A 319 2.39 8.69 -15.28
N ASN A 320 2.40 7.36 -15.27
CA ASN A 320 1.78 6.55 -14.20
C ASN A 320 2.85 6.00 -13.26
N GLN A 321 3.12 6.72 -12.16
CA GLN A 321 4.20 6.41 -11.23
C GLN A 321 3.95 7.05 -9.85
N THR A 322 4.90 6.91 -8.93
CA THR A 322 4.89 7.61 -7.65
C THR A 322 5.31 9.06 -7.83
N PHE A 323 4.56 10.00 -7.27
CA PHE A 323 4.84 11.44 -7.33
C PHE A 323 4.38 12.14 -6.05
N ALA A 324 4.86 13.36 -5.80
CA ALA A 324 4.34 14.23 -4.75
C ALA A 324 3.22 15.13 -5.29
N LEU A 325 2.05 15.05 -4.68
CA LEU A 325 0.89 15.84 -5.04
C LEU A 325 0.77 17.04 -4.09
N CYS A 326 1.00 18.23 -4.64
CA CYS A 326 0.98 19.48 -3.88
C CYS A 326 -0.29 20.32 -4.12
N THR A 327 -1.23 19.84 -4.92
CA THR A 327 -2.40 20.58 -5.43
C THR A 327 -3.25 21.29 -4.35
N THR A 328 -3.23 20.81 -3.10
CA THR A 328 -3.91 21.41 -1.93
C THR A 328 -2.96 21.69 -0.77
N ALA A 329 -1.64 21.76 -1.02
CA ALA A 329 -0.63 21.79 0.03
C ALA A 329 -0.44 23.19 0.63
N PRO A 330 -0.46 23.33 1.97
CA PRO A 330 0.03 24.53 2.64
C PRO A 330 1.56 24.51 2.70
N CYS A 331 2.15 25.70 2.73
CA CYS A 331 3.58 25.91 2.70
C CYS A 331 4.04 26.91 3.76
N VAL A 332 5.32 26.79 4.14
CA VAL A 332 6.01 27.73 5.01
C VAL A 332 7.26 28.28 4.30
N PRO A 333 7.63 29.56 4.48
CA PRO A 333 8.87 30.08 3.93
C PRO A 333 10.07 29.27 4.41
N SER A 334 11.03 29.01 3.52
CA SER A 334 12.30 28.40 3.90
C SER A 334 13.11 29.35 4.78
N THR A 335 13.74 28.80 5.82
CA THR A 335 14.64 29.57 6.71
C THR A 335 16.00 29.86 6.06
N THR A 336 16.33 29.17 4.96
CA THR A 336 17.65 29.25 4.31
C THR A 336 17.63 29.96 2.97
N ASP A 337 16.48 29.99 2.27
CA ASP A 337 16.34 30.63 0.96
C ASP A 337 15.01 31.40 0.87
N PRO A 338 15.02 32.74 0.75
CA PRO A 338 13.80 33.56 0.67
C PRO A 338 12.98 33.34 -0.62
N ASN A 339 13.51 32.61 -1.60
CA ASN A 339 12.81 32.24 -2.84
C ASN A 339 12.21 30.84 -2.78
N ILE A 340 12.33 30.14 -1.65
CA ILE A 340 11.78 28.79 -1.46
C ILE A 340 10.71 28.79 -0.37
N SER A 341 9.63 28.08 -0.65
CA SER A 341 8.61 27.70 0.33
C SER A 341 8.61 26.19 0.45
N VAL A 342 8.69 25.68 1.68
CA VAL A 342 8.63 24.25 1.96
C VAL A 342 7.17 23.85 2.13
N CYS A 343 6.66 23.06 1.19
CA CYS A 343 5.26 22.64 1.15
C CYS A 343 5.08 21.21 1.63
N ASP A 344 3.97 20.96 2.33
CA ASP A 344 3.56 19.63 2.80
C ASP A 344 2.71 18.92 1.77
N CYS A 345 3.36 18.12 0.92
CA CYS A 345 2.70 17.41 -0.18
C CYS A 345 2.44 15.94 0.18
N VAL A 346 1.47 15.32 -0.49
CA VAL A 346 1.13 13.91 -0.28
C VAL A 346 1.73 13.03 -1.36
N VAL A 347 2.27 11.87 -0.98
CA VAL A 347 2.87 10.91 -1.91
C VAL A 347 1.79 9.99 -2.44
N VAL A 348 1.60 9.99 -3.76
CA VAL A 348 0.52 9.22 -4.42
C VAL A 348 1.09 8.43 -5.60
N ASN A 349 0.45 7.29 -5.89
CA ASN A 349 0.70 6.50 -7.09
C ASN A 349 -0.44 6.72 -8.07
N GLY A 350 -0.12 7.07 -9.32
CA GLY A 350 -1.12 7.22 -10.36
C GLY A 350 -0.66 8.12 -11.50
N TYR A 351 -1.62 8.52 -12.34
CA TYR A 351 -1.36 9.44 -13.45
C TYR A 351 -1.10 10.86 -12.96
N SER A 352 0.02 11.43 -13.37
CA SER A 352 0.38 12.82 -13.11
C SER A 352 1.13 13.44 -14.28
N ILE A 353 0.98 14.74 -14.47
CA ILE A 353 1.63 15.49 -15.55
C ILE A 353 2.68 16.46 -15.01
N GLY A 354 3.75 16.61 -15.78
CA GLY A 354 4.87 17.52 -15.51
C GLY A 354 5.71 17.67 -16.77
N PHE A 355 6.52 18.71 -16.86
CA PHE A 355 7.37 19.02 -18.01
C PHE A 355 8.63 18.15 -18.08
N LYS A 356 9.00 17.50 -16.97
CA LYS A 356 10.12 16.55 -16.97
C LYS A 356 9.71 15.18 -17.52
N PRO A 357 10.57 14.49 -18.30
CA PRO A 357 10.31 13.13 -18.77
C PRO A 357 10.06 12.14 -17.61
N CYS A 358 9.23 11.12 -17.85
CA CYS A 358 8.88 10.14 -16.81
C CYS A 358 10.08 9.48 -16.11
N PRO A 359 11.18 9.09 -16.82
CA PRO A 359 12.37 8.53 -16.17
C PRO A 359 13.04 9.47 -15.17
N GLU A 360 13.02 10.79 -15.41
CA GLU A 360 13.58 11.80 -14.50
C GLU A 360 12.69 12.10 -13.29
N ARG A 361 11.40 11.74 -13.40
CA ARG A 361 10.40 11.91 -12.34
C ARG A 361 10.16 10.64 -11.52
N ASN A 362 10.84 9.53 -11.86
CA ASN A 362 10.74 8.30 -11.09
C ASN A 362 11.30 8.48 -9.68
N GLN A 363 10.63 7.86 -8.71
CA GLN A 363 11.13 7.82 -7.35
C GLN A 363 12.49 7.10 -7.29
N SER A 364 13.44 7.71 -6.57
CA SER A 364 14.74 7.12 -6.25
C SER A 364 15.00 7.22 -4.76
N GLY A 365 14.93 6.09 -4.05
CA GLY A 365 15.02 6.08 -2.59
C GLY A 365 13.90 6.89 -1.94
N ASN A 366 14.27 7.90 -1.14
CA ASN A 366 13.33 8.85 -0.53
C ASN A 366 13.09 10.11 -1.37
N LYS A 367 13.71 10.23 -2.55
CA LYS A 367 13.50 11.36 -3.47
C LYS A 367 12.37 11.06 -4.44
N VAL A 368 11.47 12.01 -4.58
CA VAL A 368 10.35 11.99 -5.53
C VAL A 368 10.21 13.39 -6.14
N ARG A 369 9.57 13.50 -7.31
CA ARG A 369 9.23 14.80 -7.89
C ARG A 369 7.76 15.11 -7.70
N SER A 370 7.45 16.38 -7.47
CA SER A 370 6.08 16.85 -7.48
C SER A 370 5.55 16.94 -8.91
N ALA A 371 4.25 16.74 -9.06
CA ALA A 371 3.58 16.79 -10.35
C ALA A 371 2.12 17.20 -10.20
N PHE A 372 1.54 17.70 -11.28
CA PHE A 372 0.12 18.05 -11.30
C PHE A 372 -0.73 16.80 -11.51
N SER A 373 -1.79 16.68 -10.73
CA SER A 373 -2.84 15.69 -10.94
C SER A 373 -4.11 16.08 -10.18
N THR A 374 -5.25 15.56 -10.61
CA THR A 374 -6.55 15.77 -9.96
C THR A 374 -6.97 14.60 -9.07
N VAL A 375 -6.11 13.61 -8.81
CA VAL A 375 -6.52 12.37 -8.12
C VAL A 375 -7.10 12.57 -6.71
N ASN A 376 -6.71 13.66 -6.03
CA ASN A 376 -7.17 13.95 -4.67
C ASN A 376 -8.26 15.01 -4.59
N VAL A 377 -8.62 15.67 -5.70
CA VAL A 377 -9.68 16.68 -5.75
C VAL A 377 -10.90 16.10 -6.45
N ASN A 378 -12.09 16.57 -6.07
CA ASN A 378 -13.38 16.17 -6.63
C ASN A 378 -14.30 17.40 -6.73
N ALA A 379 -15.52 17.23 -7.23
CA ALA A 379 -16.47 18.32 -7.44
C ALA A 379 -16.85 19.10 -6.16
N SER A 380 -16.55 18.59 -4.97
CA SER A 380 -16.81 19.24 -3.68
C SER A 380 -15.67 20.16 -3.23
N PHE A 381 -14.48 20.07 -3.86
CA PHE A 381 -13.47 21.10 -3.72
C PHE A 381 -13.91 22.34 -4.51
N GLY A 382 -13.32 23.49 -4.21
CA GLY A 382 -13.47 24.68 -5.03
C GLY A 382 -12.12 25.17 -5.53
N VAL A 383 -12.13 25.82 -6.70
CA VAL A 383 -10.98 26.58 -7.19
C VAL A 383 -11.01 27.95 -6.54
N LEU A 384 -10.11 28.18 -5.59
CA LEU A 384 -9.94 29.46 -4.91
C LEU A 384 -9.01 30.35 -5.73
N HIS A 385 -9.50 31.53 -6.09
CA HIS A 385 -8.70 32.58 -6.72
C HIS A 385 -8.18 33.52 -5.64
N CYS A 386 -6.86 33.65 -5.55
CA CYS A 386 -6.22 34.61 -4.66
C CYS A 386 -5.79 35.87 -5.44
N PRO A 387 -6.02 37.07 -4.89
CA PRO A 387 -5.74 38.33 -5.56
C PRO A 387 -4.24 38.55 -5.80
N PRO A 388 -3.87 39.46 -6.72
CA PRO A 388 -2.47 39.79 -6.95
C PRO A 388 -1.87 40.44 -5.69
N GLY A 389 -0.57 40.20 -5.45
CA GLY A 389 0.17 40.74 -4.29
C GLY A 389 0.17 39.82 -3.07
N VAL A 390 -0.50 38.68 -3.16
CA VAL A 390 -0.41 37.59 -2.18
C VAL A 390 0.69 36.62 -2.60
N THR A 391 1.49 36.15 -1.63
CA THR A 391 2.56 35.17 -1.89
C THR A 391 2.00 33.76 -2.00
N TRP A 392 2.44 33.02 -3.01
CA TRP A 392 2.07 31.61 -3.24
C TRP A 392 3.29 30.79 -3.67
N ALA A 393 3.18 29.46 -3.72
CA ALA A 393 4.29 28.57 -4.04
C ALA A 393 4.03 27.75 -5.32
N ASN A 394 4.94 27.82 -6.29
CA ASN A 394 4.92 26.96 -7.46
C ASN A 394 5.66 25.65 -7.17
N CYS A 395 4.91 24.56 -7.12
CA CYS A 395 5.42 23.23 -6.81
C CYS A 395 5.46 22.30 -8.03
N LEU A 396 5.38 22.76 -9.28
CA LEU A 396 5.42 21.86 -10.42
C LEU A 396 6.87 21.40 -10.73
N ASP A 397 7.09 20.08 -10.87
CA ASP A 397 8.39 19.44 -11.18
C ASP A 397 9.54 19.67 -10.19
N VAL A 398 9.24 20.15 -8.98
CA VAL A 398 10.27 20.35 -7.94
C VAL A 398 10.65 19.03 -7.28
N GLU A 399 11.85 18.98 -6.69
CA GLU A 399 12.29 17.84 -5.90
C GLU A 399 11.63 17.86 -4.52
N CYS A 400 11.21 16.68 -4.08
CA CYS A 400 10.61 16.46 -2.79
C CYS A 400 11.31 15.31 -2.07
N GLU A 401 11.36 15.40 -0.76
CA GLU A 401 11.88 14.36 0.10
C GLU A 401 10.75 13.72 0.89
N ILE A 402 10.55 12.42 0.66
CA ILE A 402 9.58 11.60 1.37
C ILE A 402 10.01 11.53 2.84
N ASP A 403 9.07 11.81 3.74
CA ASP A 403 9.33 11.75 5.17
C ASP A 403 9.68 10.30 5.57
N PRO A 404 10.85 10.06 6.19
CA PRO A 404 11.28 8.72 6.57
C PRO A 404 10.39 8.08 7.65
N HIS A 405 9.63 8.88 8.39
CA HIS A 405 8.68 8.44 9.42
C HIS A 405 7.26 8.34 8.89
N ASN A 406 6.91 9.09 7.84
CA ASN A 406 5.61 9.05 7.18
C ASN A 406 5.74 9.03 5.65
N PRO A 407 5.85 7.85 5.02
CA PRO A 407 6.06 7.76 3.57
C PRO A 407 4.86 8.22 2.74
N ALA A 408 3.72 8.56 3.36
CA ALA A 408 2.55 9.13 2.69
C ALA A 408 2.69 10.65 2.46
N VAL A 409 3.71 11.31 3.03
CA VAL A 409 3.95 12.74 2.85
C VAL A 409 5.38 13.01 2.40
N ALA A 410 5.58 14.14 1.73
CA ALA A 410 6.87 14.62 1.30
C ALA A 410 6.98 16.13 1.52
N LYS A 411 8.18 16.58 1.89
CA LYS A 411 8.54 18.00 1.96
C LYS A 411 9.09 18.41 0.60
N CYS A 412 8.39 19.30 -0.08
CA CYS A 412 8.77 19.80 -1.40
C CYS A 412 9.35 21.21 -1.30
N GLN A 413 10.47 21.48 -1.98
CA GLN A 413 11.08 22.81 -2.04
C GLN A 413 10.52 23.57 -3.24
N CYS A 414 9.41 24.28 -3.02
CA CYS A 414 8.67 24.96 -4.05
C CYS A 414 9.15 26.40 -4.24
N LEU A 415 9.05 26.92 -5.46
CA LEU A 415 9.46 28.29 -5.77
C LEU A 415 8.43 29.28 -5.22
N THR A 416 8.88 30.21 -4.38
CA THR A 416 8.04 31.28 -3.84
C THR A 416 7.79 32.34 -4.92
N VAL A 417 6.51 32.59 -5.21
CA VAL A 417 6.05 33.62 -6.14
C VAL A 417 5.40 34.75 -5.33
N LYS A 418 5.97 35.95 -5.42
CA LYS A 418 5.56 37.12 -4.62
C LYS A 418 4.54 38.02 -5.31
N THR A 419 4.36 37.84 -6.61
CA THR A 419 3.57 38.74 -7.46
C THR A 419 2.73 37.93 -8.43
N GLY A 420 1.54 38.45 -8.75
CA GLY A 420 0.61 37.82 -9.69
C GLY A 420 -0.54 37.10 -9.00
N GLU A 421 -1.62 36.93 -9.75
CA GLU A 421 -2.79 36.17 -9.33
C GLU A 421 -2.45 34.68 -9.25
N SER A 422 -3.15 33.97 -8.37
CA SER A 422 -2.97 32.52 -8.24
C SER A 422 -4.29 31.79 -8.05
N VAL A 423 -4.28 30.54 -8.46
CA VAL A 423 -5.38 29.59 -8.28
C VAL A 423 -4.89 28.38 -7.51
N THR A 424 -5.64 27.99 -6.49
CA THR A 424 -5.36 26.81 -5.67
C THR A 424 -6.63 26.01 -5.42
N PHE A 425 -6.47 24.72 -5.14
CA PHE A 425 -7.56 23.86 -4.66
C PHE A 425 -7.55 23.76 -3.12
N GLY A 426 -6.56 24.38 -2.45
CA GLY A 426 -6.52 24.54 -1.00
C GLY A 426 -7.43 25.66 -0.49
N GLY A 427 -7.49 25.83 0.82
CA GLY A 427 -8.19 26.95 1.46
C GLY A 427 -9.71 26.84 1.54
N GLY A 428 -10.33 25.76 1.04
CA GLY A 428 -11.74 25.45 1.30
C GLY A 428 -12.75 26.54 0.88
N CYS A 429 -12.43 27.31 -0.16
CA CYS A 429 -13.17 28.51 -0.57
C CYS A 429 -13.23 29.67 0.44
N ASP A 430 -12.38 29.66 1.48
CA ASP A 430 -12.21 30.81 2.37
C ASP A 430 -11.10 31.73 1.83
N THR A 431 -11.49 32.90 1.33
CA THR A 431 -10.57 33.91 0.79
C THR A 431 -9.61 34.48 1.83
N ALA A 432 -9.93 34.42 3.14
CA ALA A 432 -9.02 34.87 4.19
C ALA A 432 -7.73 34.03 4.17
N THR A 433 -7.83 32.76 3.80
CA THR A 433 -6.68 31.82 3.75
C THR A 433 -5.63 32.20 2.72
N CYS A 434 -5.97 33.01 1.71
CA CYS A 434 -5.01 33.55 0.75
C CYS A 434 -3.91 34.33 1.49
N THR A 435 -4.25 35.11 2.51
CA THR A 435 -3.27 35.95 3.23
C THR A 435 -2.64 35.26 4.44
N SER A 436 -3.35 34.33 5.08
CA SER A 436 -2.86 33.64 6.28
C SER A 436 -2.01 32.41 5.97
N THR A 437 -2.02 31.90 4.74
CA THR A 437 -1.33 30.66 4.36
C THR A 437 -0.76 30.77 2.96
N ILE A 438 0.53 30.43 2.81
CA ILE A 438 1.13 30.28 1.48
C ILE A 438 0.66 28.95 0.93
N TRP A 439 -0.17 28.98 -0.10
CA TRP A 439 -0.66 27.78 -0.78
C TRP A 439 0.24 27.40 -1.94
N SER A 440 0.39 26.10 -2.17
CA SER A 440 0.77 25.62 -3.48
C SER A 440 -0.31 25.99 -4.47
N ALA A 441 0.08 26.68 -5.53
CA ALA A 441 -0.83 27.27 -6.48
C ALA A 441 -0.21 27.29 -7.88
N ALA A 442 -0.98 27.76 -8.84
CA ALA A 442 -0.53 28.02 -10.21
C ALA A 442 -1.07 29.37 -10.68
N THR A 443 -0.57 29.83 -11.83
CA THR A 443 -1.14 30.96 -12.56
C THR A 443 -2.56 30.66 -13.04
N THR A 444 -3.33 31.71 -13.35
CA THR A 444 -4.70 31.60 -13.87
C THR A 444 -4.76 30.93 -15.25
N ASP A 445 -3.71 31.07 -16.05
CA ASP A 445 -3.41 30.19 -17.18
C ASP A 445 -2.88 28.86 -16.62
N LEU A 446 -3.70 27.81 -16.73
CA LEU A 446 -3.47 26.46 -16.21
C LEU A 446 -3.15 25.46 -17.33
N PRO A 447 -2.01 25.57 -18.04
CA PRO A 447 -1.72 24.71 -19.19
C PRO A 447 -1.64 23.23 -18.78
N ALA A 448 -1.09 22.95 -17.58
CA ALA A 448 -1.00 21.60 -17.02
C ALA A 448 -2.37 20.93 -16.83
N VAL A 449 -3.44 21.69 -16.57
CA VAL A 449 -4.79 21.14 -16.41
C VAL A 449 -5.36 20.69 -17.75
N ALA A 450 -5.23 21.52 -18.77
CA ALA A 450 -5.66 21.19 -20.13
C ALA A 450 -4.86 20.00 -20.68
N GLN A 451 -3.54 19.99 -20.49
CA GLN A 451 -2.65 18.90 -20.89
C GLN A 451 -2.98 17.60 -20.14
N TYR A 452 -3.25 17.66 -18.83
CA TYR A 452 -3.64 16.49 -18.04
C TYR A 452 -4.95 15.88 -18.55
N ARG A 453 -5.97 16.71 -18.75
CA ARG A 453 -7.28 16.27 -19.28
C ARG A 453 -7.12 15.60 -20.64
N LYS A 454 -6.45 16.27 -21.58
CA LYS A 454 -6.18 15.75 -22.92
C LYS A 454 -5.44 14.42 -22.90
N GLY A 455 -4.43 14.27 -22.03
CA GLY A 455 -3.69 13.01 -21.89
C GLY A 455 -4.54 11.88 -21.29
N MET A 456 -5.36 12.17 -20.28
CA MET A 456 -6.27 11.17 -19.68
C MET A 456 -7.33 10.71 -20.68
N GLU A 457 -7.87 11.62 -21.51
CA GLU A 457 -8.77 11.31 -22.62
C GLU A 457 -8.12 10.36 -23.62
N GLN A 458 -6.88 10.67 -24.05
CA GLN A 458 -6.12 9.84 -24.99
C GLN A 458 -5.83 8.43 -24.46
N LEU A 459 -5.68 8.28 -23.14
CA LEU A 459 -5.46 6.98 -22.48
C LEU A 459 -6.76 6.24 -22.11
N GLY A 460 -7.93 6.82 -22.41
CA GLY A 460 -9.23 6.26 -22.03
C GLY A 460 -9.42 6.14 -20.51
N GLN A 461 -8.74 6.97 -19.73
CA GLN A 461 -8.83 6.99 -18.27
C GLN A 461 -10.00 7.87 -17.82
N PRO A 462 -10.66 7.55 -16.69
CA PRO A 462 -11.72 8.39 -16.16
C PRO A 462 -11.18 9.78 -15.78
N ILE A 463 -11.89 10.81 -16.20
CA ILE A 463 -11.57 12.21 -15.90
C ILE A 463 -12.49 12.65 -14.79
N VAL A 464 -11.91 13.11 -13.68
CA VAL A 464 -12.66 13.80 -12.64
C VAL A 464 -12.84 15.24 -13.12
N ASP A 465 -14.09 15.69 -13.19
CA ASP A 465 -14.37 17.10 -13.49
C ASP A 465 -13.68 18.01 -12.47
N LEU A 466 -13.15 19.12 -12.99
CA LEU A 466 -12.49 20.07 -12.13
C LEU A 466 -13.51 20.62 -11.12
N PRO A 467 -13.06 20.84 -9.87
CA PRO A 467 -13.74 21.66 -8.89
C PRO A 467 -14.37 22.91 -9.52
N ARG A 468 -15.58 23.28 -9.09
CA ARG A 468 -16.18 24.56 -9.51
C ARG A 468 -15.38 25.71 -8.92
N THR A 469 -15.36 26.85 -9.60
CA THR A 469 -14.78 28.07 -9.04
C THR A 469 -15.54 28.45 -7.76
N CYS A 470 -14.80 28.81 -6.71
CA CYS A 470 -15.41 29.29 -5.48
C CYS A 470 -16.28 30.53 -5.77
N PRO A 471 -17.42 30.69 -5.08
CA PRO A 471 -18.25 31.88 -5.24
C PRO A 471 -17.45 33.13 -4.89
N ALA A 472 -17.71 34.23 -5.59
CA ALA A 472 -17.09 35.53 -5.29
C ALA A 472 -17.40 35.93 -3.84
N PRO A 473 -16.43 36.54 -3.12
CA PRO A 473 -16.69 37.05 -1.78
C PRO A 473 -17.86 38.03 -1.84
N LYS A 474 -18.87 37.80 -0.97
CA LYS A 474 -20.05 38.65 -0.86
C LYS A 474 -19.72 39.98 -0.20
#